data_AF-A0A345QKG3-F1
#
_entry.id   AF-A0A345QKG3-F1
#
_cell.length_a   1.000
_cell.length_b   1.000
_cell.length_c   1.000
_cell.angle_alpha   90.00
_cell.angle_beta   90.00
_cell.angle_gamma   90.00
#
_symmetry.space_group_name_H-M   'P 1'
#
loop_
_entity.id
_entity.type
_entity.pdbx_description
1 polymer ?
#
loop_
_entity_poly.entity_id
_entity_poly.type
_entity_poly.pdbx_seq_one_letter_code
_entity_poly.pdbx_strand_id
1 'polypeptide(L)' 'MRLEHVDLFYPHQPDQDVPVENLMQTLLAFKAEGKIDSMGFSDISPATLRPATAVGTVDTRNQAYHAT' A
#
# COMPACT_ATOMS: atom_id res chain seq x y z
N MET A 1 -19.44 1.53 2.13
CA MET A 1 -19.31 1.07 3.54
C MET A 1 -19.64 2.25 4.45
N ARG A 2 -20.08 2.02 5.68
CA ARG A 2 -20.29 3.08 6.70
C ARG A 2 -19.30 2.85 7.84
N LEU A 3 -18.02 3.07 7.55
CA LEU A 3 -16.90 2.86 8.46
C LEU A 3 -16.00 4.09 8.39
N GLU A 4 -15.55 4.55 9.55
CA GLU A 4 -14.58 5.66 9.66
C GLU A 4 -13.12 5.16 9.64
N HIS A 5 -12.93 3.84 9.75
CA HIS A 5 -11.65 3.15 9.86
C HIS A 5 -11.63 1.85 9.05
N VAL A 6 -10.47 1.46 8.53
CA VAL A 6 -10.24 0.18 7.83
C VAL A 6 -8.95 -0.48 8.33
N ASP A 7 -9.04 -1.73 8.77
CA ASP A 7 -7.87 -2.44 9.34
C ASP A 7 -6.71 -2.60 8.33
N LEU A 8 -7.04 -2.86 7.06
CA LEU A 8 -6.07 -3.00 5.98
C LEU A 8 -6.53 -2.24 4.73
N PHE A 9 -5.71 -1.32 4.27
CA PHE A 9 -5.93 -0.60 3.02
C PHE A 9 -4.77 -0.84 2.04
N TYR A 10 -5.09 -1.15 0.79
CA TYR A 10 -4.10 -1.21 -0.27
C TYR A 10 -4.67 -0.65 -1.58
N PRO A 11 -3.89 0.13 -2.33
CA PRO A 11 -4.26 0.48 -3.71
C PRO A 11 -4.28 -0.80 -4.55
N HIS A 12 -5.37 -0.98 -5.28
CA HIS A 12 -5.59 -2.17 -6.10
C HIS A 12 -4.65 -2.22 -7.31
N GLN A 13 -4.39 -1.06 -7.92
CA GLN A 13 -3.41 -0.93 -9.00
C GLN A 13 -2.82 0.48 -8.91
N PRO A 14 -1.59 0.64 -8.36
CA PRO A 14 -0.95 1.94 -8.28
C PRO A 14 -0.77 2.58 -9.66
N ASP A 15 -1.06 3.87 -9.76
CA ASP A 15 -0.76 4.66 -10.95
C ASP A 15 0.75 4.70 -11.19
N GLN A 16 1.18 4.36 -12.41
CA GLN A 16 2.59 4.30 -12.76
C GLN A 16 3.23 5.68 -12.95
N ASP A 17 2.42 6.71 -13.19
CA ASP A 17 2.87 8.09 -13.33
C ASP A 17 3.08 8.78 -11.98
N VAL A 18 2.60 8.17 -10.89
CA VAL A 18 2.76 8.67 -9.52
C VAL A 18 3.95 7.98 -8.85
N PRO A 19 4.98 8.73 -8.40
CA PRO A 19 6.07 8.16 -7.62
C PRO A 19 5.54 7.42 -6.38
N VAL A 20 6.01 6.19 -6.17
CA VAL A 20 5.50 5.33 -5.09
C VAL A 20 5.72 5.94 -3.71
N GLU A 21 6.77 6.76 -3.56
CA GLU A 21 7.06 7.51 -2.34
C GLU A 21 5.95 8.49 -2.00
N ASN A 22 5.38 9.19 -2.99
CA ASN A 22 4.27 10.13 -2.78
C ASN A 22 3.00 9.39 -2.34
N LEU A 23 2.74 8.24 -2.97
CA LEU A 23 1.65 7.36 -2.57
C LEU A 23 1.84 6.85 -1.13
N MET A 24 3.04 6.41 -0.78
CA MET A 24 3.37 5.95 0.58
C MET A 24 3.20 7.05 1.62
N GLN A 25 3.61 8.28 1.34
CA GLN A 25 3.39 9.42 2.25
C GLN A 25 1.89 9.65 2.51
N THR A 26 1.06 9.47 1.48
CA THR A 26 -0.40 9.59 1.62
C THR A 26 -0.96 8.48 2.51
N LEU A 27 -0.52 7.23 2.32
CA LEU A 27 -0.96 6.10 3.16
C LEU A 27 -0.51 6.26 4.62
N LEU A 28 0.72 6.76 4.84
CA LEU A 28 1.22 7.08 6.17
C LEU A 28 0.39 8.19 6.85
N ALA A 29 -0.05 9.20 6.09
CA ALA A 29 -0.95 10.23 6.61
C ALA A 29 -2.30 9.63 7.04
N PHE A 30 -2.89 8.73 6.24
CA PHE A 30 -4.11 8.02 6.64
C PHE A 30 -3.93 7.20 7.91
N LYS A 31 -2.78 6.54 8.06
CA LYS A 31 -2.44 5.80 9.28
C LYS A 31 -2.29 6.73 10.49
N ALA A 32 -1.61 7.87 10.31
CA ALA A 32 -1.46 8.88 11.37
C ALA A 32 -2.80 9.52 11.78
N GLU A 33 -3.72 9.69 10.84
CA GLU A 33 -5.09 10.18 11.09
C GLU A 33 -6.00 9.11 11.72
N GLY A 34 -5.52 7.87 11.89
CA GLY A 34 -6.30 6.77 12.45
C GLY A 34 -7.37 6.23 11.50
N LYS A 35 -7.24 6.48 10.19
CA LYS A 35 -8.18 5.96 9.17
C LYS A 35 -7.85 4.53 8.76
N ILE A 36 -6.59 4.12 8.89
CA ILE A 36 -6.14 2.76 8.57
C ILE A 36 -5.14 2.25 9.60
N ASP A 37 -5.21 0.96 9.94
CA ASP A 37 -4.22 0.33 10.83
C ASP A 37 -3.01 -0.17 10.05
N SER A 38 -3.25 -0.85 8.92
CA SER A 38 -2.22 -1.49 8.10
C SER A 38 -2.33 -1.08 6.64
N MET A 39 -1.21 -1.11 5.95
CA MET A 39 -1.15 -0.82 4.52
C MET A 39 -0.41 -1.87 3.72
N GLY A 40 -0.87 -2.09 2.49
CA GLY A 40 -0.26 -3.05 1.57
C GLY A 40 -0.31 -2.59 0.13
N PHE A 41 0.06 -3.48 -0.78
CA PHE A 41 -0.08 -3.26 -2.23
C PHE A 41 -0.62 -4.50 -2.92
N SER A 42 -1.45 -4.29 -3.94
CA SER A 42 -1.74 -5.30 -4.95
C SER A 42 -0.89 -5.06 -6.19
N ASP A 43 -0.46 -6.15 -6.83
CA ASP A 43 0.19 -6.13 -8.16
C ASP A 43 1.40 -5.18 -8.30
N ILE A 44 2.12 -4.96 -7.19
CA ILE A 44 3.34 -4.16 -7.17
C ILE A 44 4.55 -4.97 -7.61
N SER A 45 5.38 -4.38 -8.46
CA SER A 45 6.67 -4.98 -8.86
C SER A 45 7.68 -4.95 -7.70
N PRO A 46 8.63 -5.90 -7.61
CA PRO A 46 9.70 -5.82 -6.63
C PRO A 46 10.55 -4.54 -6.73
N ALA A 47 10.70 -4.01 -7.94
CA ALA A 47 11.45 -2.77 -8.19
C ALA A 47 10.75 -1.54 -7.60
N THR A 48 9.42 -1.53 -7.59
CA THR A 48 8.59 -0.47 -6.98
C THR A 48 8.41 -0.68 -5.47
N LEU A 49 8.36 -1.92 -5.00
CA LEU A 49 8.20 -2.23 -3.58
C LEU A 49 9.40 -1.74 -2.75
N ARG A 50 10.63 -1.87 -3.27
CA ARG A 50 11.84 -1.46 -2.54
C ARG A 50 11.82 0.03 -2.12
N PRO A 51 11.64 1.00 -3.03
CA PRO A 51 11.52 2.40 -2.64
C PRO A 51 10.31 2.65 -1.73
N ALA A 52 9.18 1.96 -1.92
CA ALA A 52 8.04 2.05 -1.01
C ALA A 52 8.43 1.67 0.44
N THR A 53 9.11 0.54 0.61
CA THR A 53 9.58 0.07 1.94
C THR A 53 10.65 0.97 2.56
N ALA A 54 11.33 1.80 1.77
CA ALA A 54 12.27 2.79 2.29
C ALA A 54 11.55 3.99 2.92
N VAL A 55 10.30 4.25 2.54
CA VAL A 55 9.46 5.33 3.10
C VAL A 55 8.70 4.88 4.34
N GLY A 56 8.19 3.64 4.37
CA GLY A 56 7.46 3.10 5.51
C GLY A 56 7.19 1.61 5.39
N THR A 57 6.73 1.00 6.48
CA THR A 57 6.43 -0.44 6.52
C THR A 57 5.27 -0.80 5.58
N VAL A 58 5.49 -1.76 4.70
CA VAL A 58 4.44 -2.39 3.89
C VAL A 58 4.08 -3.71 4.55
N ASP A 59 2.87 -3.79 5.13
CA ASP A 59 2.44 -4.92 5.96
C ASP A 59 2.05 -6.15 5.12
N THR A 60 1.51 -5.92 3.92
CA THR A 60 1.05 -7.00 3.03
C THR A 60 1.34 -6.74 1.56
N ARG A 61 1.52 -7.82 0.79
CA ARG A 61 1.58 -7.80 -0.66
C ARG A 61 0.63 -8.86 -1.22
N ASN A 62 -0.41 -8.42 -1.89
CA ASN A 62 -1.35 -9.29 -2.58
C ASN A 62 -0.87 -9.51 -4.02
N GLN A 63 -0.64 -10.76 -4.41
CA GLN A 63 -0.10 -11.14 -5.71
C GLN A 63 -0.66 -12.50 -6.11
N ALA A 64 -0.95 -12.68 -7.40
CA ALA A 64 -1.31 -13.99 -7.91
C ALA A 64 -0.17 -14.98 -7.65
N TYR A 65 -0.51 -16.15 -7.12
CA TYR A 65 0.41 -17.27 -6.95
C TYR A 65 -0.08 -18.43 -7.81
N HIS A 66 0.78 -18.92 -8.69
CA HIS A 66 0.50 -20.06 -9.55
C HIS A 66 1.38 -21.24 -9.12
N ALA A 67 0.77 -22.30 -8.61
CA ALA A 67 1.46 -23.59 -8.45
C ALA A 67 1.52 -24.26 -9.83
N THR A 68 2.74 -24.53 -10.30
CA THR A 68 2.98 -25.30 -11.54
C THR A 68 3.22 -26.76 -11.19
#